data_AF-A0A7V0ITW8-F1
#
_entry.id   AF-A0A7V0ITW8-F1
#
_cell.length_a   1.000
_cell.length_b   1.000
_cell.length_c   1.000
_cell.angle_alpha   90.00
_cell.angle_beta   90.00
_cell.angle_gamma   90.00
#
_symmetry.space_group_name_H-M   'P 1'
#
loop_
_entity.id
_entity.type
_entity.pdbx_description
1 polymer ?
#
loop_
_entity_poly.entity_id
_entity_poly.type
_entity_poly.pdbx_seq_one_letter_code
_entity_poly.pdbx_strand_id
1 'polypeptide(L)'
;MRELDPAIFGTPDNPLRTELLPEAMRAVTGDGAYVAGKPDPEGGPSTPTPTPFSNNWAPVGGEAKVKVTNVTSVSGSSTLDRIDAEFEFTSPAGDEYQVVITGALPEIPDHENFGGVGVNALQHGATGIGTPLMPQLMAFIAFWGKADLYVNGELAPESRFVHFMLSERVRDDDYNLVFDNGVNPDGALQAHLIMPPVAVTADGPVASPVPTGFVLPNGVEQPFIHIMYETVTTEG
;
A
#
# COMPACT_ATOMS: atom_id res chain seq x y z
N MET A 1 -6.04 0.83 13.82
CA MET A 1 -7.23 0.66 12.95
C MET A 1 -7.23 1.79 11.93
N ARG A 2 -7.92 1.63 10.80
CA ARG A 2 -8.15 2.71 9.83
C ARG A 2 -9.64 3.04 9.82
N GLU A 3 -10.00 4.28 10.09
CA GLU A 3 -11.34 4.80 9.82
C GLU A 3 -11.64 4.71 8.31
N LEU A 4 -12.88 4.38 7.94
CA LEU A 4 -13.29 4.19 6.55
C LEU A 4 -13.99 5.45 6.04
N ASP A 5 -13.65 5.87 4.83
CA ASP A 5 -14.21 7.08 4.21
C ASP A 5 -15.74 6.93 4.06
N PRO A 6 -16.55 7.74 4.75
CA PRO A 6 -18.00 7.65 4.67
C PRO A 6 -18.55 8.00 3.28
N ALA A 7 -17.80 8.75 2.44
CA ALA A 7 -18.19 9.01 1.06
C ALA A 7 -18.06 7.77 0.16
N ILE A 8 -17.16 6.84 0.53
CA ILE A 8 -16.92 5.59 -0.21
C ILE A 8 -17.76 4.46 0.36
N PHE A 9 -17.78 4.34 1.69
CA PHE A 9 -18.31 3.20 2.41
C PHE A 9 -19.66 3.45 3.09
N GLY A 10 -20.13 4.70 3.09
CA GLY A 10 -21.37 5.08 3.77
C GLY A 10 -21.24 4.99 5.29
N THR A 11 -22.38 4.77 5.94
CA THR A 11 -22.51 4.61 7.39
C THR A 11 -23.03 3.21 7.72
N PRO A 12 -22.93 2.73 8.97
CA PRO A 12 -23.56 1.46 9.36
C PRO A 12 -25.05 1.36 8.98
N ASP A 13 -25.81 2.45 9.09
CA ASP A 13 -27.23 2.49 8.72
C ASP A 13 -27.51 2.63 7.22
N ASN A 14 -26.50 2.98 6.42
CA ASN A 14 -26.61 3.18 4.98
C ASN A 14 -25.27 2.82 4.31
N PRO A 15 -24.92 1.52 4.27
CA PRO A 15 -23.62 1.09 3.78
C PRO A 15 -23.52 1.28 2.27
N LEU A 16 -22.35 1.67 1.80
CA LEU A 16 -22.01 1.82 0.39
C LEU A 16 -20.80 0.95 0.05
N ARG A 17 -20.76 0.45 -1.19
CA ARG A 17 -19.59 -0.17 -1.83
C ARG A 17 -18.84 -1.19 -0.97
N THR A 18 -19.57 -1.97 -0.17
CA THR A 18 -18.96 -2.95 0.75
C THR A 18 -18.23 -4.06 0.01
N GLU A 19 -18.57 -4.28 -1.26
CA GLU A 19 -17.90 -5.18 -2.18
C GLU A 19 -16.42 -4.83 -2.43
N LEU A 20 -16.01 -3.57 -2.24
CA LEU A 20 -14.61 -3.14 -2.41
C LEU A 20 -13.70 -3.67 -1.29
N LEU A 21 -14.24 -4.00 -0.12
CA LEU A 21 -13.48 -4.62 0.96
C LEU A 21 -13.43 -6.13 0.79
N PRO A 22 -12.32 -6.82 1.11
CA PRO A 22 -12.34 -8.27 1.28
C PRO A 22 -13.41 -8.70 2.28
N GLU A 23 -14.03 -9.86 2.07
CA GLU A 23 -15.12 -10.35 2.93
C GLU A 23 -14.73 -10.39 4.42
N ALA A 24 -13.50 -10.79 4.72
CA ALA A 24 -12.95 -10.81 6.09
C ALA A 24 -12.85 -9.42 6.75
N MET A 25 -12.92 -8.34 5.98
CA MET A 25 -12.92 -6.95 6.47
C MET A 25 -14.32 -6.34 6.59
N ARG A 26 -15.37 -7.04 6.14
CA ARG A 26 -16.76 -6.59 6.25
C ARG A 26 -17.33 -7.04 7.58
N ALA A 27 -18.13 -6.19 8.24
CA ALA A 27 -18.95 -6.64 9.36
C ALA A 27 -20.35 -7.02 8.87
N VAL A 28 -21.05 -7.82 9.68
CA VAL A 28 -22.40 -8.29 9.38
C VAL A 28 -23.34 -7.80 10.48
N THR A 29 -24.42 -7.15 10.11
CA THR A 29 -25.48 -6.70 11.02
C THR A 29 -26.37 -7.88 11.44
N GLY A 30 -27.18 -7.69 12.49
CA GLY A 30 -28.03 -8.77 13.02
C GLY A 30 -29.08 -9.32 12.04
N ASP A 31 -29.42 -8.56 11.01
CA ASP A 31 -30.31 -8.93 9.89
C ASP A 31 -29.55 -9.50 8.67
N GLY A 32 -28.23 -9.65 8.75
CA GLY A 32 -27.40 -10.28 7.74
C GLY A 32 -26.88 -9.35 6.64
N ALA A 33 -27.06 -8.03 6.76
CA ALA A 33 -26.49 -7.07 5.82
C ALA A 33 -24.98 -6.86 6.07
N TYR A 34 -24.21 -6.67 5.00
CA TYR A 34 -22.80 -6.29 5.11
C TYR A 34 -22.69 -4.78 5.34
N VAL A 35 -21.89 -4.40 6.33
CA VAL A 35 -21.47 -3.01 6.56
C VAL A 35 -19.95 -2.93 6.50
N ALA A 36 -19.45 -1.78 6.08
CA ALA A 36 -18.02 -1.55 6.03
C ALA A 36 -17.46 -1.41 7.45
N GLY A 37 -16.52 -2.29 7.83
CA GLY A 37 -15.82 -2.16 9.10
C GLY A 37 -16.67 -2.35 10.36
N LYS A 38 -16.09 -2.05 11.53
CA LYS A 38 -16.73 -2.00 12.84
C LYS A 38 -16.94 -0.55 13.29
N PRO A 39 -17.99 -0.25 14.08
CA PRO A 39 -18.12 1.05 14.73
C PRO A 39 -16.87 1.34 15.58
N ASP A 40 -16.26 2.49 15.37
CA ASP A 40 -15.25 3.07 16.24
C ASP A 40 -15.90 3.76 17.46
N PRO A 41 -15.12 4.31 18.42
CA PRO A 41 -15.66 4.99 19.59
C PRO A 41 -16.52 6.23 19.29
N GLU A 42 -16.37 6.84 18.11
CA GLU A 42 -17.12 8.01 17.63
C GLU A 42 -18.33 7.59 16.78
N GLY A 43 -18.52 6.29 16.53
CA GLY A 43 -19.64 5.70 15.80
C GLY A 43 -19.39 5.54 14.30
N GLY A 44 -18.20 5.88 13.80
CA GLY A 44 -17.80 5.76 12.40
C GLY A 44 -17.35 4.34 12.03
N PRO A 45 -17.45 3.93 10.75
CA PRO A 45 -16.93 2.64 10.30
C PRO A 45 -15.39 2.63 10.31
N SER A 46 -14.78 1.57 10.85
CA SER A 46 -13.32 1.38 10.88
C SER A 46 -12.94 -0.05 10.53
N THR A 47 -11.72 -0.30 10.02
CA THR A 47 -11.26 -1.68 9.76
C THR A 47 -11.41 -2.54 11.02
N PRO A 48 -11.67 -3.86 10.93
CA PRO A 48 -11.88 -4.71 12.10
C PRO A 48 -10.57 -5.17 12.77
N THR A 49 -9.45 -5.02 12.08
CA THR A 49 -8.08 -5.29 12.56
C THR A 49 -7.12 -4.14 12.18
N PRO A 50 -5.94 -4.04 12.82
CA PRO A 50 -4.90 -3.12 12.39
C PRO A 50 -4.48 -3.35 10.94
N THR A 51 -4.19 -2.27 10.22
CA THR A 51 -3.76 -2.30 8.82
C THR A 51 -2.54 -1.39 8.64
N PRO A 52 -1.80 -1.53 7.52
CA PRO A 52 -0.73 -0.60 7.15
C PRO A 52 -1.18 0.84 6.88
N PHE A 53 -2.49 1.10 6.90
CA PHE A 53 -3.11 2.36 6.49
C PHE A 53 -3.69 3.13 7.68
N SER A 54 -3.10 3.00 8.87
CA SER A 54 -3.54 3.76 10.05
C SER A 54 -2.86 5.12 10.18
N ASN A 55 -3.30 5.91 11.15
CA ASN A 55 -2.64 7.15 11.56
C ASN A 55 -1.48 6.92 12.55
N ASN A 56 -1.14 5.67 12.88
CA ASN A 56 0.05 5.38 13.67
C ASN A 56 1.28 5.40 12.74
N TRP A 57 2.26 6.22 13.09
CA TRP A 57 3.48 6.39 12.32
C TRP A 57 4.67 6.67 13.26
N ALA A 58 5.87 6.53 12.71
CA ALA A 58 7.10 6.98 13.34
C ALA A 58 8.03 7.53 12.25
N PRO A 59 8.84 8.55 12.55
CA PRO A 59 9.81 9.07 11.60
C PRO A 59 10.88 8.01 11.30
N VAL A 60 11.24 7.89 10.03
CA VAL A 60 12.34 7.05 9.54
C VAL A 60 13.21 7.90 8.61
N GLY A 61 14.51 7.61 8.57
CA GLY A 61 15.43 8.18 7.60
C GLY A 61 15.67 7.18 6.47
N GLY A 62 15.81 7.66 5.23
CA GLY A 62 16.03 6.79 4.08
C GLY A 62 16.04 7.54 2.75
N GLU A 63 16.42 6.83 1.69
CA GLU A 63 16.36 7.31 0.32
C GLU A 63 15.78 6.24 -0.62
N ALA A 64 15.30 6.68 -1.77
CA ALA A 64 14.82 5.80 -2.82
C ALA A 64 15.30 6.31 -4.17
N LYS A 65 15.71 5.40 -5.04
CA LYS A 65 16.01 5.67 -6.46
C LYS A 65 15.09 4.80 -7.27
N VAL A 66 14.29 5.42 -8.14
CA VAL A 66 13.27 4.72 -8.90
C VAL A 66 13.34 5.17 -10.35
N LYS A 67 13.51 4.21 -11.25
CA LYS A 67 13.38 4.37 -12.68
C LYS A 67 12.47 3.28 -13.23
N VAL A 68 11.49 3.68 -14.02
CA VAL A 68 10.54 2.76 -14.63
C VAL A 68 10.56 2.90 -16.14
N THR A 69 10.25 1.82 -16.84
CA THR A 69 9.89 1.82 -18.26
C THR A 69 8.53 1.16 -18.37
N ASN A 70 7.55 1.91 -18.88
CA ASN A 70 6.20 1.41 -19.13
C ASN A 70 6.01 1.16 -20.64
N VAL A 71 5.75 -0.09 -20.99
CA VAL A 71 5.56 -0.58 -22.36
C VAL A 71 4.27 -1.37 -22.47
N THR A 72 3.95 -2.17 -21.45
CA THR A 72 2.74 -2.99 -21.40
C THR A 72 1.58 -2.16 -20.87
N SER A 73 0.41 -2.22 -21.52
CA SER A 73 -0.73 -1.34 -21.17
C SER A 73 -1.72 -1.96 -20.19
N VAL A 74 -1.78 -3.29 -20.11
CA VAL A 74 -2.77 -4.04 -19.33
C VAL A 74 -2.14 -5.31 -18.76
N SER A 75 -2.68 -5.81 -17.66
CA SER A 75 -2.27 -7.07 -17.05
C SER A 75 -2.31 -8.24 -18.04
N GLY A 76 -1.42 -9.20 -17.85
CA GLY A 76 -1.38 -10.41 -18.65
C GLY A 76 -0.32 -11.39 -18.19
N SER A 77 -0.10 -12.44 -18.98
CA SER A 77 0.86 -13.50 -18.63
C SER A 77 2.34 -13.09 -18.71
N SER A 78 2.64 -11.93 -19.28
CA SER A 78 4.00 -11.40 -19.42
C SER A 78 4.01 -9.89 -19.51
N THR A 79 5.16 -9.27 -19.21
CA THR A 79 5.34 -7.82 -19.27
C THR A 79 6.66 -7.43 -19.92
N LEU A 80 6.63 -6.34 -20.68
CA LEU A 80 7.80 -5.65 -21.22
C LEU A 80 8.22 -4.49 -20.33
N ASP A 81 7.49 -4.22 -19.24
CA ASP A 81 7.84 -3.20 -18.28
C ASP A 81 9.16 -3.51 -17.58
N ARG A 82 9.87 -2.47 -17.18
CA ARG A 82 11.12 -2.56 -16.43
C ARG A 82 11.05 -1.66 -15.22
N ILE A 83 11.54 -2.17 -14.10
CA ILE A 83 11.67 -1.42 -12.85
C ILE A 83 13.13 -1.57 -12.42
N ASP A 84 13.81 -0.44 -12.32
CA ASP A 84 15.14 -0.30 -11.73
C ASP A 84 14.95 0.59 -10.51
N ALA A 85 14.77 -0.06 -9.35
CA ALA A 85 14.43 0.64 -8.12
C ALA A 85 15.06 0.00 -6.89
N GLU A 86 15.52 0.88 -6.02
CA GLU A 86 16.18 0.56 -4.76
C GLU A 86 15.69 1.53 -3.68
N PHE A 87 15.42 0.97 -2.51
CA PHE A 87 14.94 1.69 -1.35
C PHE A 87 15.81 1.36 -0.15
N GLU A 88 16.29 2.37 0.54
CA GLU A 88 17.05 2.22 1.78
C GLU A 88 16.38 3.03 2.87
N PHE A 89 16.25 2.46 4.06
CA PHE A 89 15.74 3.18 5.23
C PHE A 89 16.17 2.51 6.53
N THR A 90 16.11 3.28 7.62
CA THR A 90 16.41 2.81 8.97
C THR A 90 15.16 2.87 9.83
N SER A 91 14.83 1.76 10.52
CA SER A 91 13.70 1.76 11.46
C SER A 91 13.95 2.66 12.67
N PRO A 92 12.92 3.01 13.44
CA PRO A 92 13.10 3.72 14.71
C PRO A 92 13.96 2.95 15.73
N ALA A 93 14.12 1.63 15.57
CA ALA A 93 14.96 0.79 16.41
C ALA A 93 16.44 0.74 15.96
N GLY A 94 16.76 1.31 14.79
CA GLY A 94 18.11 1.36 14.24
C GLY A 94 18.44 0.22 13.26
N ASP A 95 17.48 -0.65 12.94
CA ASP A 95 17.67 -1.68 11.91
C ASP A 95 17.73 -1.03 10.52
N GLU A 96 18.65 -1.50 9.70
CA GLU A 96 18.86 -1.04 8.32
C GLU A 96 18.14 -1.94 7.33
N TYR A 97 17.45 -1.36 6.36
CA TYR A 97 16.70 -2.07 5.34
C TYR A 97 17.14 -1.64 3.96
N GLN A 98 17.25 -2.61 3.07
CA GLN A 98 17.43 -2.38 1.64
C GLN A 98 16.41 -3.24 0.89
N VAL A 99 15.67 -2.62 -0.03
CA VAL A 99 14.70 -3.30 -0.89
C VAL A 99 15.12 -3.07 -2.33
N VAL A 100 15.47 -4.16 -3.01
CA VAL A 100 15.94 -4.12 -4.40
C VAL A 100 14.88 -4.77 -5.28
N ILE A 101 14.33 -4.02 -6.24
CA ILE A 101 13.33 -4.57 -7.16
C ILE A 101 14.03 -5.43 -8.22
N THR A 102 13.61 -6.68 -8.34
CA THR A 102 14.20 -7.67 -9.26
C THR A 102 13.35 -7.90 -10.51
N GLY A 103 12.12 -7.38 -10.55
CA GLY A 103 11.30 -7.37 -11.76
C GLY A 103 9.87 -6.87 -11.54
N ALA A 104 9.21 -6.52 -12.65
CA ALA A 104 7.78 -6.21 -12.67
C ALA A 104 6.93 -7.48 -12.62
N LEU A 105 5.79 -7.41 -11.94
CA LEU A 105 4.79 -8.48 -11.94
C LEU A 105 3.78 -8.21 -13.06
N PRO A 106 3.63 -9.10 -14.05
CA PRO A 106 2.78 -8.84 -15.21
C PRO A 106 1.28 -8.90 -14.91
N GLU A 107 0.92 -9.54 -13.80
CA GLU A 107 -0.43 -9.67 -13.28
C GLU A 107 -0.37 -9.85 -11.76
N ILE A 108 -1.43 -9.42 -11.08
CA ILE A 108 -1.66 -9.64 -9.65
C ILE A 108 -3.11 -10.13 -9.46
N PRO A 109 -3.42 -10.88 -8.40
CA PRO A 109 -4.73 -11.55 -8.27
C PRO A 109 -5.89 -10.61 -7.98
N ASP A 110 -5.63 -9.40 -7.48
CA ASP A 110 -6.66 -8.58 -6.84
C ASP A 110 -7.34 -7.58 -7.79
N HIS A 111 -6.60 -6.99 -8.72
CA HIS A 111 -7.08 -5.95 -9.64
C HIS A 111 -6.11 -5.74 -10.81
N GLU A 112 -6.52 -4.96 -11.81
CA GLU A 112 -5.66 -4.50 -12.92
C GLU A 112 -4.39 -3.80 -12.37
N ASN A 113 -3.24 -4.08 -12.97
CA ASN A 113 -1.93 -3.55 -12.54
C ASN A 113 -1.08 -2.98 -13.69
N PHE A 114 -1.71 -2.72 -14.84
CA PHE A 114 -1.14 -2.10 -16.03
C PHE A 114 0.05 -2.86 -16.60
N GLY A 115 0.07 -4.18 -16.46
CA GLY A 115 1.20 -5.01 -16.85
C GLY A 115 2.41 -4.92 -15.89
N GLY A 116 2.27 -4.24 -14.76
CA GLY A 116 3.30 -4.12 -13.72
C GLY A 116 3.74 -2.69 -13.46
N VAL A 117 3.63 -1.78 -14.43
CA VAL A 117 3.90 -0.34 -14.26
C VAL A 117 2.72 0.48 -14.81
N GLY A 118 2.11 1.29 -13.95
CA GLY A 118 1.13 2.30 -14.32
C GLY A 118 1.72 3.71 -14.29
N VAL A 119 1.35 4.54 -15.26
CA VAL A 119 1.74 5.97 -15.31
C VAL A 119 0.48 6.80 -15.50
N ASN A 120 0.34 7.88 -14.73
CA ASN A 120 -0.84 8.77 -14.73
C ASN A 120 -2.17 8.01 -14.60
N ALA A 121 -2.28 7.21 -13.54
CA ALA A 121 -3.45 6.38 -13.28
C ALA A 121 -4.14 6.80 -11.98
N LEU A 122 -5.47 6.94 -12.03
CA LEU A 122 -6.27 7.03 -10.81
C LEU A 122 -6.26 5.69 -10.08
N GLN A 123 -6.04 5.72 -8.77
CA GLN A 123 -6.01 4.53 -7.92
C GLN A 123 -6.73 4.77 -6.60
N HIS A 124 -6.97 3.68 -5.86
CA HIS A 124 -7.55 3.63 -4.52
C HIS A 124 -8.99 4.15 -4.47
N GLY A 125 -9.48 4.48 -3.27
CA GLY A 125 -10.87 4.87 -3.01
C GLY A 125 -11.86 3.94 -3.71
N ALA A 126 -12.66 4.49 -4.62
CA ALA A 126 -13.71 3.75 -5.32
C ALA A 126 -13.32 3.20 -6.71
N THR A 127 -12.07 3.36 -7.12
CA THR A 127 -11.62 2.98 -8.48
C THR A 127 -11.64 1.48 -8.73
N GLY A 128 -11.57 0.68 -7.66
CA GLY A 128 -11.34 -0.77 -7.75
C GLY A 128 -9.91 -1.15 -8.10
N ILE A 129 -8.97 -0.19 -8.12
CA ILE A 129 -7.54 -0.42 -8.35
C ILE A 129 -6.79 -0.09 -7.06
N GLY A 130 -6.05 -1.06 -6.52
CA GLY A 130 -5.42 -0.93 -5.21
C GLY A 130 -6.42 -1.02 -4.04
N THR A 131 -5.92 -0.77 -2.83
CA THR A 131 -6.77 -0.82 -1.64
C THR A 131 -7.75 0.37 -1.60
N PRO A 132 -9.01 0.17 -1.19
CA PRO A 132 -9.93 1.28 -0.96
C PRO A 132 -9.73 1.93 0.42
N LEU A 133 -8.72 1.51 1.20
CA LEU A 133 -8.39 2.09 2.51
C LEU A 133 -7.53 3.37 2.41
N MET A 134 -6.97 3.62 1.24
CA MET A 134 -6.28 4.84 0.86
C MET A 134 -7.25 5.76 0.11
N PRO A 135 -7.09 7.08 0.19
CA PRO A 135 -7.94 7.99 -0.56
C PRO A 135 -7.67 7.87 -2.07
N GLN A 136 -8.71 8.10 -2.88
CA GLN A 136 -8.59 8.15 -4.32
C GLN A 136 -7.64 9.28 -4.73
N LEU A 137 -6.65 8.96 -5.57
CA LEU A 137 -5.60 9.89 -5.94
C LEU A 137 -5.05 9.62 -7.35
N MET A 138 -4.33 10.60 -7.90
CA MET A 138 -3.52 10.43 -9.10
C MET A 138 -2.14 9.84 -8.78
N ALA A 139 -1.89 8.65 -9.32
CA ALA A 139 -0.58 8.02 -9.34
C ALA A 139 0.17 8.45 -10.60
N PHE A 140 1.22 9.26 -10.45
CA PHE A 140 2.08 9.63 -11.57
C PHE A 140 2.93 8.44 -12.00
N ILE A 141 3.40 7.66 -11.03
CA ILE A 141 4.01 6.34 -11.24
C ILE A 141 3.41 5.41 -10.20
N ALA A 142 3.01 4.22 -10.61
CA ALA A 142 2.76 3.10 -9.74
C ALA A 142 3.44 1.86 -10.31
N PHE A 143 3.97 0.99 -9.47
CA PHE A 143 4.40 -0.32 -9.93
C PHE A 143 4.07 -1.42 -8.94
N TRP A 144 4.02 -2.64 -9.46
CA TRP A 144 3.91 -3.88 -8.72
C TRP A 144 5.07 -4.78 -9.13
N GLY A 145 5.91 -5.12 -8.16
CA GLY A 145 7.18 -5.75 -8.40
C GLY A 145 7.47 -6.90 -7.46
N LYS A 146 8.43 -7.71 -7.89
CA LYS A 146 9.13 -8.67 -7.05
C LYS A 146 10.39 -7.99 -6.52
N ALA A 147 10.68 -8.16 -5.23
CA ALA A 147 11.82 -7.55 -4.59
C ALA A 147 12.60 -8.53 -3.73
N ASP A 148 13.90 -8.30 -3.61
CA ASP A 148 14.72 -8.88 -2.56
C ASP A 148 14.78 -7.90 -1.38
N LEU A 149 14.60 -8.42 -0.17
CA LEU A 149 14.65 -7.65 1.08
C LEU A 149 15.93 -8.01 1.82
N TYR A 150 16.71 -7.02 2.20
CA TYR A 150 17.81 -7.16 3.13
C TYR A 150 17.49 -6.45 4.43
N VAL A 151 17.77 -7.11 5.55
CA VAL A 151 17.64 -6.56 6.90
C VAL A 151 19.01 -6.67 7.56
N ASN A 152 19.58 -5.54 7.97
CA ASN A 152 20.93 -5.45 8.53
C ASN A 152 21.99 -6.13 7.63
N GLY A 153 21.83 -6.01 6.31
CA GLY A 153 22.69 -6.63 5.29
C GLY A 153 22.43 -8.12 5.01
N GLU A 154 21.51 -8.77 5.73
CA GLU A 154 21.16 -10.18 5.50
C GLU A 154 19.94 -10.30 4.58
N LEU A 155 20.08 -11.12 3.52
CA LEU A 155 19.00 -11.38 2.56
C LEU A 155 17.89 -12.24 3.20
N ALA A 156 16.66 -11.74 3.15
CA ALA A 156 15.48 -12.50 3.53
C ALA A 156 15.28 -13.72 2.60
N PRO A 157 14.77 -14.86 3.12
CA PRO A 157 14.75 -16.13 2.39
C PRO A 157 13.79 -16.17 1.19
N GLU A 158 12.81 -15.28 1.15
CA GLU A 158 11.77 -15.24 0.11
C GLU A 158 11.76 -13.87 -0.53
N SER A 159 11.65 -13.84 -1.87
CA SER A 159 11.35 -12.60 -2.57
C SER A 159 9.96 -12.11 -2.20
N ARG A 160 9.82 -10.80 -2.13
CA ARG A 160 8.64 -10.10 -1.60
C ARG A 160 7.87 -9.42 -2.69
N PHE A 161 6.55 -9.41 -2.52
CA PHE A 161 5.69 -8.53 -3.32
C PHE A 161 5.89 -7.10 -2.84
N VAL A 162 6.04 -6.18 -3.77
CA VAL A 162 6.16 -4.76 -3.49
C VAL A 162 5.20 -3.98 -4.36
N HIS A 163 4.58 -2.97 -3.77
CA HIS A 163 3.91 -1.91 -4.49
C HIS A 163 4.55 -0.57 -4.13
N PHE A 164 4.75 0.27 -5.14
CA PHE A 164 5.29 1.61 -4.98
C PHE A 164 4.41 2.59 -5.73
N MET A 165 4.30 3.80 -5.20
CA MET A 165 3.68 4.92 -5.91
C MET A 165 4.47 6.21 -5.72
N LEU A 166 4.54 6.99 -6.80
CA LEU A 166 4.74 8.44 -6.78
C LEU A 166 3.38 9.09 -7.06
N SER A 167 2.89 9.91 -6.13
CA SER A 167 1.50 10.36 -6.13
C SER A 167 1.32 11.77 -5.56
N GLU A 168 0.08 12.26 -5.67
CA GLU A 168 -0.44 13.31 -4.81
C GLU A 168 -0.29 12.95 -3.33
N ARG A 169 -0.24 13.97 -2.47
CA ARG A 169 -0.10 13.81 -1.01
C ARG A 169 -1.39 13.28 -0.39
N VAL A 170 -1.25 12.29 0.50
CA VAL A 170 -2.38 11.64 1.21
C VAL A 170 -2.32 11.78 2.72
N ARG A 171 -1.32 12.48 3.25
CA ARG A 171 -1.20 12.74 4.69
C ARG A 171 -1.24 14.23 4.96
N ASP A 172 -1.99 14.62 5.99
CA ASP A 172 -2.04 16.01 6.45
C ASP A 172 -0.75 16.40 7.22
N ASP A 173 -0.73 17.63 7.77
CA ASP A 173 0.43 18.16 8.50
C ASP A 173 0.68 17.45 9.84
N ASP A 174 -0.36 16.84 10.43
CA ASP A 174 -0.29 15.97 11.60
C ASP A 174 0.00 14.50 11.22
N TYR A 175 0.19 14.26 9.92
CA TYR A 175 0.49 12.99 9.28
C TYR A 175 -0.63 11.94 9.36
N ASN A 176 -1.87 12.38 9.60
CA ASN A 176 -3.04 11.52 9.48
C ASN A 176 -3.31 11.21 8.01
N LEU A 177 -3.73 9.97 7.73
CA LEU A 177 -4.17 9.58 6.40
C LEU A 177 -5.54 10.22 6.10
N VAL A 178 -5.58 11.06 5.07
CA VAL A 178 -6.78 11.80 4.70
C VAL A 178 -7.82 10.92 3.99
N PHE A 179 -9.03 11.44 3.84
CA PHE A 179 -10.08 10.90 2.98
C PHE A 179 -10.03 11.53 1.58
N ASP A 180 -10.87 11.06 0.65
CA ASP A 180 -10.85 11.51 -0.75
C ASP A 180 -10.93 13.05 -0.88
N ASN A 181 -11.70 13.70 -0.02
CA ASN A 181 -11.87 15.16 -0.01
C ASN A 181 -10.69 15.94 0.59
N GLY A 182 -9.72 15.25 1.21
CA GLY A 182 -8.52 15.83 1.80
C GLY A 182 -7.27 15.67 0.95
N VAL A 183 -7.35 14.95 -0.17
CA VAL A 183 -6.24 14.86 -1.13
C VAL A 183 -6.03 16.23 -1.76
N ASN A 184 -4.78 16.71 -1.74
CA ASN A 184 -4.40 17.99 -2.33
C ASN A 184 -3.69 17.77 -3.68
N PRO A 185 -4.39 17.94 -4.82
CA PRO A 185 -3.82 17.69 -6.15
C PRO A 185 -2.73 18.70 -6.53
N ASP A 186 -2.78 19.91 -5.95
CA ASP A 186 -1.81 20.98 -6.20
C ASP A 186 -0.67 20.98 -5.17
N GLY A 187 -0.66 20.00 -4.26
CA GLY A 187 0.31 19.87 -3.18
C GLY A 187 1.68 19.34 -3.63
N ALA A 188 2.59 19.26 -2.67
CA ALA A 188 3.84 18.54 -2.87
C ALA A 188 3.57 17.06 -3.18
N LEU A 189 4.33 16.49 -4.12
CA LEU A 189 4.29 15.06 -4.38
C LEU A 189 4.87 14.29 -3.20
N GLN A 190 4.38 13.08 -3.01
CA GLN A 190 4.94 12.10 -2.09
C GLN A 190 5.23 10.81 -2.87
N ALA A 191 6.14 10.00 -2.38
CA ALA A 191 6.23 8.61 -2.80
C ALA A 191 5.98 7.68 -1.61
N HIS A 192 5.53 6.46 -1.86
CA HIS A 192 5.44 5.45 -0.83
C HIS A 192 5.75 4.07 -1.36
N LEU A 193 6.35 3.26 -0.50
CA LEU A 193 6.67 1.86 -0.69
C LEU A 193 5.84 1.04 0.28
N ILE A 194 5.10 0.06 -0.20
CA ILE A 194 4.48 -0.95 0.64
C ILE A 194 4.97 -2.35 0.24
N MET A 195 5.43 -3.08 1.25
CA MET A 195 5.69 -4.52 1.18
C MET A 195 4.67 -5.21 2.09
N PRO A 196 3.53 -5.67 1.54
CA PRO A 196 2.53 -6.40 2.31
C PRO A 196 3.07 -7.76 2.76
N PRO A 197 2.37 -8.48 3.66
CA PRO A 197 2.72 -9.84 4.10
C PRO A 197 2.48 -10.87 2.98
N VAL A 198 3.22 -10.74 1.88
CA VAL A 198 3.09 -11.57 0.69
C VAL A 198 4.49 -11.93 0.16
N ALA A 199 4.75 -13.24 0.06
CA ALA A 199 5.91 -13.78 -0.63
C ALA A 199 5.56 -14.10 -2.08
N VAL A 200 6.51 -13.90 -2.99
CA VAL A 200 6.38 -14.27 -4.41
C VAL A 200 7.07 -15.61 -4.64
N THR A 201 6.29 -16.66 -4.84
CA THR A 201 6.78 -18.03 -5.09
C THR A 201 6.67 -18.40 -6.57
N ALA A 202 7.14 -19.59 -6.92
CA ALA A 202 6.99 -20.12 -8.28
C ALA A 202 5.52 -20.35 -8.68
N ASP A 203 4.65 -20.64 -7.71
CA ASP A 203 3.22 -20.88 -7.92
C ASP A 203 2.39 -19.58 -7.80
N GLY A 204 3.06 -18.44 -7.58
CA GLY A 204 2.44 -17.12 -7.44
C GLY A 204 2.57 -16.50 -6.04
N PRO A 205 1.91 -15.35 -5.81
CA PRO A 205 1.90 -14.67 -4.53
C PRO A 205 1.15 -15.47 -3.46
N VAL A 206 1.73 -15.61 -2.28
CA VAL A 206 1.12 -16.28 -1.11
C VAL A 206 1.27 -15.43 0.14
N ALA A 207 0.31 -15.53 1.06
CA ALA A 207 0.41 -14.85 2.34
C ALA A 207 1.63 -15.34 3.13
N SER A 208 2.53 -14.43 3.48
CA SER A 208 3.75 -14.70 4.25
C SER A 208 4.18 -13.40 4.95
N PRO A 209 4.20 -13.34 6.30
CA PRO A 209 4.65 -12.16 7.03
C PRO A 209 6.03 -11.68 6.54
N VAL A 210 6.21 -10.37 6.43
CA VAL A 210 7.52 -9.80 6.16
C VAL A 210 8.39 -9.95 7.41
N PRO A 211 9.60 -10.53 7.32
CA PRO A 211 10.53 -10.64 8.43
C PRO A 211 11.22 -9.29 8.63
N THR A 212 10.51 -8.34 9.24
CA THR A 212 11.01 -6.97 9.42
C THR A 212 12.05 -6.86 10.53
N GLY A 213 12.08 -7.79 11.49
CA GLY A 213 12.85 -7.64 12.72
C GLY A 213 12.32 -6.54 13.65
N PHE A 214 11.34 -5.75 13.23
CA PHE A 214 10.83 -4.61 13.99
C PHE A 214 9.69 -5.05 14.91
N VAL A 215 9.96 -5.08 16.21
CA VAL A 215 9.00 -5.54 17.22
C VAL A 215 8.13 -4.38 17.69
N LEU A 216 6.81 -4.53 17.53
CA LEU A 216 5.82 -3.57 18.01
C LEU A 216 5.71 -3.61 19.55
N PRO A 217 5.14 -2.56 20.18
CA PRO A 217 4.98 -2.52 21.65
C PRO A 217 4.18 -3.69 22.25
N ASN A 218 3.38 -4.39 21.45
CA ASN A 218 2.63 -5.57 21.86
C ASN A 218 3.46 -6.87 21.81
N GLY A 219 4.76 -6.80 21.48
CA GLY A 219 5.67 -7.93 21.36
C GLY A 219 5.55 -8.71 20.05
N VAL A 220 4.73 -8.26 19.11
CA VAL A 220 4.56 -8.88 17.80
C VAL A 220 5.44 -8.16 16.78
N GLU A 221 6.17 -8.92 15.97
CA GLU A 221 6.92 -8.37 14.84
C GLU A 221 5.97 -7.77 13.80
N GLN A 222 6.26 -6.57 13.32
CA GLN A 222 5.44 -5.93 12.30
C GLN A 222 5.49 -6.76 11.01
N PRO A 223 4.35 -7.27 10.49
CA PRO A 223 4.37 -8.25 9.41
C PRO A 223 4.45 -7.62 8.00
N PHE A 224 4.73 -6.32 7.90
CA PHE A 224 4.76 -5.56 6.65
C PHE A 224 5.72 -4.36 6.77
N ILE A 225 6.12 -3.80 5.64
CA ILE A 225 6.81 -2.51 5.56
C ILE A 225 5.90 -1.53 4.82
N HIS A 226 5.75 -0.30 5.32
CA HIS A 226 5.08 0.79 4.62
C HIS A 226 5.82 2.09 4.91
N ILE A 227 6.57 2.59 3.94
CA ILE A 227 7.43 3.77 4.06
C ILE A 227 6.91 4.87 3.16
N MET A 228 6.86 6.10 3.68
CA MET A 228 6.57 7.30 2.90
C MET A 228 7.86 8.09 2.69
N TYR A 229 8.00 8.68 1.51
CA TYR A 229 9.08 9.57 1.12
C TYR A 229 8.48 10.94 0.78
N GLU A 230 8.81 11.92 1.61
CA GLU A 230 8.17 13.23 1.64
C GLU A 230 8.89 14.27 0.76
N THR A 231 10.15 14.00 0.40
CA THR A 231 10.94 14.86 -0.48
C THR A 231 11.21 14.11 -1.77
N VAL A 232 10.61 14.58 -2.86
CA VAL A 232 10.71 13.93 -4.17
C VAL A 232 11.37 14.87 -5.16
N THR A 233 12.30 14.32 -5.95
CA THR A 233 12.82 14.95 -7.17
C THR A 233 12.55 14.00 -8.33
N THR A 234 12.09 14.55 -9.44
CA THR A 234 11.76 13.77 -10.65
C THR A 234 12.53 14.30 -11.85
N GLU A 235 13.03 13.37 -12.66
CA GLU A 235 13.60 13.65 -13.98
C GLU A 235 12.88 12.77 -15.00
N GLY A 236 12.62 13.31 -16.20
CA GLY A 236 11.87 12.64 -17.27
C GLY A 236 12.73 12.30 -18.48
#